data_AF-A0A453CBL6-F1
#
_entry.id   AF-A0A453CBL6-F1
#
_cell.length_a   1.000
_cell.length_b   1.000
_cell.length_c   1.000
_cell.angle_alpha   90.00
_cell.angle_beta   90.00
_cell.angle_gamma   90.00
#
_symmetry.space_group_name_H-M   'P 1'
#
loop_
_entity.id
_entity.type
_entity.pdbx_description
1 polymer ?
#
loop_
_entity_poly.entity_id
_entity_poly.type
_entity_poly.pdbx_seq_one_letter_code
_entity_poly.pdbx_strand_id
1 'polypeptide(L)'
;MDGAARSGLEAVLLGLAPVEVILGTPLSFSTEKLMRAYAGPASNVRVECTSRNCFSEGGALAELMSLFEKSEVNSPTIENDKQMMEGVMAMPELVAQAMALSVHYLKGFGMERLICFGSSFRPFTANTEMSLSANALQQLEVLKNNSDGSIEGSLFQTMNNTCTAFGSRLFRHWLTHPLCDRNLICARHDAISEISESMGSRQDSVSIRQDEGDGCCAASARSDLSTILSSVLTMLGRSLDSQRGITRIFHCKATAKEFVGVIQAVLTAGKELRKLVLEDTDNVSSQHRTVHSSLLRRLISTASSSAVLANAVKLLSCLDKDAADQGDMINLFISSVDQFPE
;
A
#
# COMPACT_ATOMS: atom_id res chain seq x y z
N MET A 1 -9.05 19.43 -17.66
CA MET A 1 -8.16 20.61 -17.50
C MET A 1 -8.61 21.37 -16.27
N ASP A 2 -7.67 21.89 -15.48
CA ASP A 2 -7.94 22.65 -14.26
C ASP A 2 -8.26 24.12 -14.55
N GLY A 3 -8.97 24.80 -13.64
CA GLY A 3 -9.36 26.21 -13.77
C GLY A 3 -8.20 27.18 -13.55
N ALA A 4 -8.45 28.48 -13.79
CA ALA A 4 -7.45 29.54 -13.59
C ALA A 4 -6.92 29.62 -12.15
N ALA A 5 -7.76 29.26 -11.18
CA ALA A 5 -7.43 29.20 -9.76
C ALA A 5 -6.62 27.97 -9.34
N ARG A 6 -6.44 26.99 -10.24
CA ARG A 6 -5.71 25.74 -9.97
C ARG A 6 -6.23 24.94 -8.77
N SER A 7 -7.55 24.97 -8.55
CA SER A 7 -8.18 24.33 -7.39
C SER A 7 -8.07 22.81 -7.41
N GLY A 8 -8.03 22.19 -8.60
CA GLY A 8 -7.79 20.76 -8.73
C GLY A 8 -6.37 20.38 -8.31
N LEU A 9 -5.37 21.12 -8.80
CA LEU A 9 -3.98 20.93 -8.41
C LEU A 9 -3.76 21.18 -6.91
N GLU A 10 -4.36 22.24 -6.37
CA GLU A 10 -4.32 22.53 -4.93
C GLU A 10 -4.92 21.40 -4.09
N ALA A 11 -6.06 20.83 -4.51
CA ALA A 11 -6.67 19.68 -3.85
C ALA A 11 -5.74 18.47 -3.84
N VAL A 12 -5.06 18.19 -4.96
CA VAL A 12 -4.07 17.10 -5.07
C VAL A 12 -2.87 17.36 -4.14
N LEU A 13 -2.36 18.59 -4.08
CA LEU A 13 -1.24 18.95 -3.20
C LEU A 13 -1.60 18.80 -1.71
N LEU A 14 -2.79 19.23 -1.31
CA LEU A 14 -3.27 19.07 0.08
C LEU A 14 -3.54 17.59 0.41
N GLY A 15 -4.16 16.87 -0.52
CA GLY A 15 -4.49 15.45 -0.39
C GLY A 15 -3.25 14.56 -0.31
N LEU A 16 -2.26 14.76 -1.18
CA LEU A 16 -1.01 13.99 -1.15
C LEU A 16 -0.04 14.49 -0.08
N ALA A 17 0.05 15.80 0.13
CA ALA A 17 1.05 16.47 0.95
C ALA A 17 2.51 16.04 0.61
N PRO A 18 2.96 16.20 -0.66
CA PRO A 18 4.32 15.84 -1.04
C PRO A 18 5.37 16.64 -0.26
N VAL A 19 6.43 15.96 0.15
CA VAL A 19 7.61 16.58 0.79
C VAL A 19 8.66 17.02 -0.23
N GLU A 20 8.52 16.57 -1.48
CA GLU A 20 9.39 16.89 -2.60
C GLU A 20 8.55 16.99 -3.88
N VAL A 21 8.79 18.03 -4.67
CA VAL A 21 8.08 18.27 -5.93
C VAL A 21 9.10 18.51 -7.05
N ILE A 22 8.94 17.76 -8.14
CA ILE A 22 9.75 17.90 -9.35
C ILE A 22 8.96 18.72 -10.37
N LEU A 23 9.52 19.84 -10.80
CA LEU A 23 8.87 20.80 -11.68
C LEU A 23 9.53 20.83 -13.06
N GLY A 24 8.74 20.52 -14.09
CA GLY A 24 9.12 20.72 -15.48
C GLY A 24 8.91 22.18 -15.90
N THR A 25 9.99 22.91 -16.17
CA THR A 25 9.94 24.31 -16.59
C THR A 25 9.85 24.45 -18.11
N PRO A 26 9.17 25.50 -18.64
CA PRO A 26 8.53 26.61 -17.93
C PRO A 26 7.10 26.30 -17.41
N LEU A 27 6.72 26.93 -16.31
CA LEU A 27 5.37 26.87 -15.72
C LEU A 27 4.54 28.11 -16.07
N SER A 28 3.22 27.99 -16.04
CA SER A 28 2.33 29.16 -16.15
C SER A 28 2.35 29.99 -14.87
N PHE A 29 2.17 31.31 -14.96
CA PHE A 29 2.17 32.21 -13.81
C PHE A 29 1.26 31.76 -12.64
N SER A 30 0.03 31.33 -12.92
CA SER A 30 -0.89 30.84 -11.86
C SER A 30 -0.36 29.61 -11.12
N THR A 31 0.33 28.71 -11.83
CA THR A 31 0.89 27.48 -11.27
C THR A 31 2.13 27.80 -10.45
N GLU A 32 2.98 28.71 -10.94
CA GLU A 32 4.14 29.19 -10.20
C GLU A 32 3.74 29.91 -8.90
N LYS A 33 2.68 30.73 -8.95
CA LYS A 33 2.11 31.38 -7.76
C LYS A 33 1.63 30.35 -6.72
N LEU A 34 0.90 29.33 -7.15
CA LEU A 34 0.44 28.24 -6.27
C LEU A 34 1.64 27.47 -5.68
N MET A 35 2.61 27.10 -6.51
CA MET A 35 3.80 26.37 -6.04
C MET A 35 4.65 27.19 -5.09
N ARG A 36 4.76 28.51 -5.28
CA ARG A 36 5.46 29.42 -4.35
C ARG A 36 4.72 29.52 -3.01
N ALA A 37 3.39 29.45 -3.00
CA ALA A 37 2.61 29.41 -1.76
C ALA A 37 2.78 28.06 -1.03
N TYR A 38 2.82 26.95 -1.77
CA TYR A 38 2.92 25.60 -1.20
C TYR A 38 4.35 25.21 -0.77
N ALA A 39 5.33 25.46 -1.63
CA ALA A 39 6.73 25.08 -1.49
C ALA A 39 7.67 26.31 -1.49
N GLY A 40 7.21 27.42 -0.91
CA GLY A 40 8.00 28.63 -0.74
C GLY A 40 9.08 28.51 0.36
N PRO A 41 9.85 29.58 0.61
CA PRO A 41 10.99 29.55 1.56
C PRO A 41 10.64 29.19 3.01
N ALA A 42 9.37 29.38 3.41
CA ALA A 42 8.88 29.02 4.75
C ALA A 42 8.36 27.57 4.84
N SER A 43 8.31 26.86 3.71
CA SER A 43 7.84 25.48 3.62
C SER A 43 9.03 24.51 3.70
N ASN A 44 8.80 23.34 4.30
CA ASN A 44 9.78 22.25 4.32
C ASN A 44 9.73 21.37 3.06
N VAL A 45 8.99 21.79 2.03
CA VAL A 45 8.85 21.03 0.78
C VAL A 45 10.04 21.34 -0.13
N ARG A 46 10.79 20.30 -0.51
CA ARG A 46 11.89 20.41 -1.47
C ARG A 46 11.36 20.61 -2.88
N VAL A 47 11.98 21.51 -3.64
CA VAL A 47 11.65 21.74 -5.05
C VAL A 47 12.86 21.43 -5.91
N GLU A 48 12.67 20.54 -6.88
CA GLU A 48 13.65 20.24 -7.93
C GLU A 48 13.11 20.75 -9.26
N CYS A 49 13.89 21.56 -9.99
CA CYS A 49 13.47 22.14 -11.26
C CYS A 49 14.31 21.55 -12.39
N THR A 50 13.63 21.03 -13.41
CA THR A 50 14.29 20.49 -14.61
C THR A 50 13.65 21.11 -15.85
N SER A 51 14.45 21.36 -16.89
CA SER A 51 13.91 21.81 -18.16
C SER A 51 13.13 20.68 -18.83
N ARG A 52 11.91 20.97 -19.32
CA ARG A 52 11.12 19.97 -20.06
C ARG A 52 11.56 19.80 -21.52
N ASN A 53 12.55 20.57 -21.97
CA ASN A 53 12.95 20.63 -23.38
C ASN A 53 13.50 19.29 -23.90
N CYS A 54 14.03 18.43 -23.02
CA CYS A 54 14.47 17.08 -23.39
C CYS A 54 13.32 16.08 -23.58
N PHE A 55 12.09 16.44 -23.19
CA PHE A 55 10.92 15.55 -23.23
C PHE A 55 9.87 15.97 -24.26
N SER A 56 10.10 17.06 -25.00
CA SER A 56 9.24 17.46 -26.13
C SER A 56 9.43 16.56 -27.35
N GLU A 57 8.49 16.62 -28.30
CA GLU A 57 8.60 16.00 -29.63
C GLU A 57 8.91 14.48 -29.60
N GLY A 58 8.33 13.76 -28.64
CA GLY A 58 8.52 12.31 -28.50
C GLY A 58 9.71 11.90 -27.63
N GLY A 59 10.52 12.85 -27.15
CA GLY A 59 11.63 12.57 -26.21
C GLY A 59 11.17 11.88 -24.93
N ALA A 60 9.98 12.25 -24.41
CA ALA A 60 9.37 11.56 -23.26
C ALA A 60 9.14 10.07 -23.53
N LEU A 61 8.59 9.72 -24.69
CA LEU A 61 8.32 8.33 -25.06
C LEU A 61 9.61 7.55 -25.25
N ALA A 62 10.62 8.14 -25.88
CA ALA A 62 11.93 7.51 -26.05
C ALA A 62 12.61 7.19 -24.70
N GLU A 63 12.57 8.12 -23.74
CA GLU A 63 13.12 7.93 -22.40
C GLU A 63 12.41 6.78 -21.65
N LEU A 64 11.08 6.70 -21.78
CA LEU A 64 10.25 5.67 -21.17
C LEU A 64 10.45 4.30 -21.83
N MET A 65 10.50 4.24 -23.16
CA MET A 65 10.77 3.01 -23.90
C MET A 65 12.15 2.43 -23.54
N SER A 66 13.17 3.28 -23.43
CA SER A 66 14.51 2.84 -23.00
C SER A 66 14.52 2.23 -21.60
N LEU A 67 13.63 2.66 -20.70
CA LEU A 67 13.49 2.06 -19.38
C LEU A 67 12.87 0.65 -19.47
N PHE A 68 11.86 0.47 -20.33
CA PHE A 68 11.19 -0.82 -20.50
C PHE A 68 12.09 -1.88 -21.13
N GLU A 69 12.83 -1.52 -22.17
CA GLU A 69 13.79 -2.42 -22.84
C GLU A 69 14.86 -2.95 -21.87
N LYS A 70 15.32 -2.12 -20.92
CA LYS A 70 16.32 -2.53 -19.92
C LYS A 70 15.75 -3.44 -18.83
N SER A 71 14.43 -3.48 -18.66
CA SER A 71 13.77 -4.30 -17.64
C SER A 71 13.60 -5.77 -18.06
N GLU A 72 13.76 -6.09 -19.35
CA GLU A 72 13.56 -7.43 -19.92
C GLU A 72 14.48 -8.51 -19.34
N VAL A 73 15.58 -8.14 -18.67
CA VAL A 73 16.62 -9.10 -18.27
C VAL A 73 16.27 -9.91 -17.00
N ASN A 74 15.23 -9.57 -16.21
CA ASN A 74 15.07 -10.18 -14.86
C ASN A 74 13.64 -10.48 -14.34
N SER A 75 12.62 -10.81 -15.16
CA SER A 75 11.37 -11.45 -14.66
C SER A 75 10.45 -11.97 -15.79
N PRO A 76 9.70 -13.09 -15.61
CA PRO A 76 8.83 -13.64 -16.64
C PRO A 76 7.41 -13.06 -16.58
N THR A 77 7.15 -11.89 -17.18
CA THR A 77 5.77 -11.50 -17.54
C THR A 77 5.74 -10.59 -18.77
N ILE A 78 6.05 -11.15 -19.94
CA ILE A 78 5.97 -10.49 -21.26
C ILE A 78 4.58 -9.83 -21.51
N GLU A 79 3.51 -10.37 -20.92
CA GLU A 79 2.15 -9.81 -21.04
C GLU A 79 1.95 -8.47 -20.30
N ASN A 80 2.58 -8.29 -19.14
CA ASN A 80 2.48 -7.04 -18.37
C ASN A 80 3.23 -5.91 -19.07
N ASP A 81 4.40 -6.21 -19.66
CA ASP A 81 5.23 -5.22 -20.34
C ASP A 81 4.53 -4.68 -21.60
N LYS A 82 3.80 -5.55 -22.31
CA LYS A 82 3.01 -5.15 -23.49
C LYS A 82 1.82 -4.26 -23.12
N GLN A 83 1.03 -4.65 -22.11
CA GLN A 83 -0.07 -3.82 -21.61
C GLN A 83 0.42 -2.47 -21.09
N MET A 84 1.61 -2.45 -20.53
CA MET A 84 2.22 -1.23 -20.01
C MET A 84 2.70 -0.30 -21.13
N MET A 85 3.36 -0.82 -22.17
CA MET A 85 3.69 -0.03 -23.35
C MET A 85 2.45 0.57 -24.00
N GLU A 86 1.39 -0.22 -24.16
CA GLU A 86 0.09 0.26 -24.66
C GLU A 86 -0.48 1.36 -23.75
N GLY A 87 -0.37 1.18 -22.43
CA GLY A 87 -0.76 2.17 -21.43
C GLY A 87 0.00 3.48 -21.56
N VAL A 88 1.33 3.43 -21.70
CA VAL A 88 2.19 4.62 -21.90
C VAL A 88 1.86 5.34 -23.19
N MET A 89 1.62 4.60 -24.28
CA MET A 89 1.23 5.18 -25.57
C MET A 89 -0.15 5.85 -25.53
N ALA A 90 -1.04 5.38 -24.66
CA ALA A 90 -2.38 5.95 -24.47
C ALA A 90 -2.41 7.16 -23.51
N MET A 91 -1.30 7.48 -22.82
CA MET A 91 -1.27 8.60 -21.87
C MET A 91 -1.28 9.96 -22.59
N PRO A 92 -1.94 10.99 -22.02
CA PRO A 92 -1.79 12.36 -22.49
C PRO A 92 -0.32 12.80 -22.47
N GLU A 93 0.09 13.61 -23.44
CA GLU A 93 1.48 14.05 -23.61
C GLU A 93 2.10 14.63 -22.33
N LEU A 94 1.36 15.49 -21.62
CA LEU A 94 1.83 16.09 -20.37
C LEU A 94 2.05 15.07 -19.25
N VAL A 95 1.27 13.98 -19.23
CA VAL A 95 1.43 12.89 -18.25
C VAL A 95 2.67 12.07 -18.61
N ALA A 96 2.86 11.76 -19.90
CA ALA A 96 4.06 11.09 -20.38
C ALA A 96 5.34 11.91 -20.09
N GLN A 97 5.31 13.23 -20.29
CA GLN A 97 6.41 14.13 -19.95
C GLN A 97 6.68 14.16 -18.44
N ALA A 98 5.65 14.24 -17.60
CA ALA A 98 5.82 14.21 -16.14
C ALA A 98 6.39 12.87 -15.64
N MET A 99 5.98 11.77 -16.27
CA MET A 99 6.51 10.44 -15.97
C MET A 99 7.96 10.30 -16.42
N ALA A 100 8.31 10.75 -17.63
CA ALA A 100 9.69 10.76 -18.12
C ALA A 100 10.61 11.61 -17.23
N LEU A 101 10.13 12.76 -16.78
CA LEU A 101 10.84 13.60 -15.81
C LEU A 101 11.06 12.88 -14.47
N SER A 102 10.05 12.15 -14.00
CA SER A 102 10.17 11.33 -12.78
C SER A 102 11.18 10.20 -12.95
N VAL A 103 11.18 9.50 -14.10
CA VAL A 103 12.20 8.48 -14.44
C VAL A 103 13.59 9.09 -14.43
N HIS A 104 13.77 10.22 -15.12
CA HIS A 104 15.05 10.89 -15.22
C HIS A 104 15.59 11.27 -13.83
N TYR A 105 14.74 11.80 -12.95
CA TYR A 105 15.12 12.11 -11.58
C TYR A 105 15.48 10.85 -10.78
N LEU A 106 14.64 9.81 -10.83
CA LEU A 106 14.82 8.58 -10.06
C LEU A 106 16.02 7.74 -10.51
N LYS A 107 16.46 7.87 -11.77
CA LYS A 107 17.69 7.23 -12.28
C LYS A 107 18.92 7.65 -11.48
N GLY A 108 19.00 8.92 -11.06
CA GLY A 108 20.08 9.40 -10.19
C GLY A 108 20.17 8.66 -8.86
N PHE A 109 19.09 8.00 -8.45
CA PHE A 109 19.00 7.23 -7.21
C PHE A 109 18.92 5.71 -7.44
N GLY A 110 18.90 5.22 -8.68
CA GLY A 110 18.66 3.79 -8.98
C GLY A 110 17.28 3.28 -8.55
N MET A 111 16.26 4.16 -8.58
CA MET A 111 14.89 3.87 -8.16
C MET A 111 13.86 3.87 -9.30
N GLU A 112 14.31 4.01 -10.54
CA GLU A 112 13.49 4.09 -11.74
C GLU A 112 12.66 2.82 -12.02
N ARG A 113 13.11 1.66 -11.53
CA ARG A 113 12.45 0.36 -11.73
C ARG A 113 11.01 0.30 -11.19
N LEU A 114 10.63 1.17 -10.24
CA LEU A 114 9.24 1.23 -9.76
C LEU A 114 8.28 1.66 -10.86
N ILE A 115 8.75 2.51 -11.78
CA ILE A 115 7.93 3.03 -12.87
C ILE A 115 7.61 1.90 -13.85
N CYS A 116 8.37 0.80 -13.88
CA CYS A 116 8.10 -0.38 -14.72
C CYS A 116 6.94 -1.28 -14.24
N PHE A 117 6.31 -0.99 -13.10
CA PHE A 117 5.19 -1.79 -12.59
C PHE A 117 3.84 -1.11 -12.88
N GLY A 118 3.44 -1.15 -14.15
CA GLY A 118 2.31 -0.37 -14.68
C GLY A 118 0.97 -0.66 -14.02
N SER A 119 0.77 -1.89 -13.53
CA SER A 119 -0.40 -2.29 -12.74
C SER A 119 -0.57 -1.50 -11.44
N SER A 120 0.45 -0.75 -11.03
CA SER A 120 0.44 0.08 -9.82
C SER A 120 -0.02 1.52 -10.07
N PHE A 121 -0.11 1.96 -11.33
CA PHE A 121 -0.58 3.31 -11.64
C PHE A 121 -2.06 3.45 -11.33
N ARG A 122 -2.39 4.57 -10.68
CA ARG A 122 -3.76 4.95 -10.38
C ARG A 122 -4.00 6.37 -10.86
N PRO A 123 -5.09 6.63 -11.58
CA PRO A 123 -5.46 8.00 -11.91
C PRO A 123 -5.77 8.76 -10.62
N PHE A 124 -5.39 10.05 -10.56
CA PHE A 124 -5.74 10.93 -9.42
C PHE A 124 -7.24 11.20 -9.30
N THR A 125 -8.01 10.95 -10.36
CA THR A 125 -9.47 11.11 -10.36
C THR A 125 -10.07 9.87 -11.01
N ALA A 126 -10.92 9.19 -10.26
CA ALA A 126 -11.68 8.03 -10.73
C ALA A 126 -13.17 8.28 -10.53
N ASN A 127 -14.01 7.82 -11.47
CA ASN A 127 -15.47 7.97 -11.38
C ASN A 127 -16.10 7.19 -10.21
N THR A 128 -15.31 6.36 -9.53
CA THR A 128 -15.72 5.52 -8.40
C THR A 128 -15.53 6.21 -7.04
N GLU A 129 -14.91 7.39 -7.01
CA GLU A 129 -14.51 8.11 -5.80
C GLU A 129 -15.07 9.54 -5.81
N MET A 130 -15.38 10.06 -4.63
CA MET A 130 -15.84 11.42 -4.42
C MET A 130 -14.65 12.38 -4.54
N SER A 131 -14.75 13.36 -5.43
CA SER A 131 -13.76 14.43 -5.53
C SER A 131 -13.99 15.47 -4.43
N LEU A 132 -13.02 15.58 -3.50
CA LEU A 132 -13.00 16.63 -2.48
C LEU A 132 -12.15 17.81 -2.96
N SER A 133 -12.71 19.02 -2.91
CA SER A 133 -11.95 20.24 -3.25
C SER A 133 -10.96 20.62 -2.15
N ALA A 134 -9.95 21.43 -2.47
CA ALA A 134 -9.00 21.98 -1.50
C ALA A 134 -9.72 22.65 -0.32
N ASN A 135 -10.72 23.47 -0.62
CA ASN A 135 -11.54 24.16 0.37
C ASN A 135 -12.32 23.17 1.25
N ALA A 136 -12.90 22.11 0.69
CA ALA A 136 -13.61 21.09 1.48
C ALA A 136 -12.66 20.34 2.42
N LEU A 137 -11.46 19.97 1.94
CA LEU A 137 -10.44 19.29 2.76
C LEU A 137 -10.00 20.13 3.97
N GLN A 138 -9.92 21.46 3.80
CA GLN A 138 -9.56 22.40 4.86
C GLN A 138 -10.73 22.72 5.79
N GLN A 139 -11.88 23.15 5.26
CA GLN A 139 -13.02 23.58 6.07
C GLN A 139 -13.64 22.45 6.90
N LEU A 140 -13.57 21.21 6.41
CA LEU A 140 -14.02 20.03 7.16
C LEU A 140 -12.90 19.41 8.00
N GLU A 141 -11.72 20.04 8.05
CA GLU A 141 -10.55 19.61 8.83
C GLU A 141 -10.22 18.12 8.63
N VAL A 142 -10.27 17.67 7.37
CA VAL A 142 -10.21 16.22 7.03
C VAL A 142 -8.87 15.63 7.45
N LEU A 143 -7.78 16.37 7.23
CA LEU A 143 -6.41 15.91 7.46
C LEU A 143 -5.65 16.68 8.53
N LYS A 144 -5.98 17.96 8.68
CA LYS A 144 -5.33 18.93 9.57
C LYS A 144 -6.39 19.92 10.05
N ASN A 145 -6.22 20.45 11.25
CA ASN A 145 -7.06 21.54 11.74
C ASN A 145 -6.66 22.87 11.08
N ASN A 146 -7.55 23.87 11.17
CA ASN A 146 -7.30 25.23 10.68
C ASN A 146 -6.71 26.17 11.74
N SER A 147 -6.62 25.74 13.00
CA SER A 147 -6.14 26.57 14.11
C SER A 147 -4.62 26.73 14.09
N ASP A 148 -3.89 25.62 13.99
CA ASP A 148 -2.43 25.58 13.99
C ASP A 148 -1.83 24.74 12.85
N GLY A 149 -2.67 24.10 12.03
CA GLY A 149 -2.24 23.26 10.91
C GLY A 149 -1.68 21.90 11.35
N SER A 150 -1.84 21.53 12.61
CA SER A 150 -1.50 20.21 13.12
C SER A 150 -2.57 19.18 12.75
N ILE A 151 -2.25 17.91 12.98
CA ILE A 151 -3.22 16.81 12.78
C ILE A 151 -4.21 16.72 13.94
N GLU A 152 -3.96 17.39 15.07
CA GLU A 152 -4.79 17.28 16.27
C GLU A 152 -6.19 17.85 16.02
N GLY A 153 -7.22 17.11 16.44
CA GLY A 153 -8.61 17.50 16.20
C GLY A 153 -9.12 17.27 14.77
N SER A 154 -8.26 16.86 13.84
CA SER A 154 -8.70 16.50 12.49
C SER A 154 -9.52 15.20 12.46
N LEU A 155 -10.32 15.01 11.40
CA LEU A 155 -11.02 13.76 11.15
C LEU A 155 -10.05 12.58 11.05
N PHE A 156 -8.91 12.78 10.39
CA PHE A 156 -7.85 11.79 10.29
C PHE A 156 -7.36 11.34 11.66
N GLN A 157 -6.99 12.26 12.56
CA GLN A 157 -6.51 11.89 13.89
C GLN A 157 -7.61 11.22 14.72
N THR A 158 -8.85 11.71 14.63
CA THR A 158 -9.99 11.18 15.40
C THR A 158 -10.32 9.73 15.01
N MET A 159 -10.29 9.40 13.72
CA MET A 159 -10.70 8.08 13.23
C MET A 159 -9.54 7.07 13.09
N ASN A 160 -8.29 7.53 13.01
CA ASN A 160 -7.16 6.66 12.71
C ASN A 160 -6.75 5.81 13.92
N ASN A 161 -7.33 4.61 14.00
CA ASN A 161 -7.01 3.57 14.97
C ASN A 161 -6.18 2.43 14.35
N THR A 162 -5.39 2.73 13.31
CA THR A 162 -4.61 1.71 12.62
C THR A 162 -3.38 1.28 13.43
N CYS A 163 -3.08 -0.02 13.42
CA CYS A 163 -1.91 -0.55 14.14
C CYS A 163 -0.60 -0.42 13.36
N THR A 164 -0.65 -0.19 12.05
CA THR A 164 0.52 -0.21 11.16
C THR A 164 0.67 1.10 10.39
N ALA A 165 1.91 1.49 10.11
CA ALA A 165 2.19 2.72 9.36
C ALA A 165 1.63 2.69 7.93
N PHE A 166 1.65 1.52 7.26
CA PHE A 166 1.03 1.36 5.94
C PHE A 166 -0.49 1.36 6.00
N GLY A 167 -1.10 0.87 7.09
CA GLY A 167 -2.53 0.98 7.35
C GLY A 167 -2.94 2.44 7.51
N SER A 168 -2.19 3.22 8.29
CA SER A 168 -2.39 4.67 8.47
C SER A 168 -2.32 5.43 7.14
N ARG A 169 -1.34 5.11 6.29
CA ARG A 169 -1.22 5.68 4.92
C ARG A 169 -2.42 5.34 4.05
N LEU A 170 -2.88 4.08 4.07
CA LEU A 170 -4.06 3.67 3.32
C LEU A 170 -5.34 4.35 3.84
N PHE A 171 -5.47 4.49 5.16
CA PHE A 171 -6.60 5.17 5.77
C PHE A 171 -6.67 6.65 5.39
N ARG A 172 -5.53 7.34 5.36
CA ARG A 172 -5.44 8.72 4.85
C ARG A 172 -5.95 8.83 3.41
N HIS A 173 -5.63 7.85 2.56
CA HIS A 173 -6.14 7.80 1.20
C HIS A 173 -7.66 7.60 1.17
N TRP A 174 -8.22 6.70 1.99
CA TRP A 174 -9.67 6.49 2.07
C TRP A 174 -10.45 7.74 2.52
N LEU A 175 -9.91 8.55 3.43
CA LEU A 175 -10.56 9.79 3.85
C LEU A 175 -10.54 10.87 2.76
N THR A 176 -9.47 10.92 1.98
CA THR A 176 -9.32 11.91 0.88
C THR A 176 -10.03 11.48 -0.41
N HIS A 177 -10.35 10.19 -0.54
CA HIS A 177 -11.01 9.59 -1.70
C HIS A 177 -12.17 8.69 -1.26
N PRO A 178 -13.26 9.25 -0.68
CA PRO A 178 -14.42 8.45 -0.29
C PRO A 178 -15.01 7.70 -1.49
N LEU A 179 -15.52 6.49 -1.28
CA LEU A 179 -16.16 5.72 -2.36
C LEU A 179 -17.54 6.30 -2.72
N CYS A 180 -17.90 6.23 -4.00
CA CYS A 180 -19.26 6.53 -4.49
C CYS A 180 -20.03 5.26 -4.91
N ASP A 181 -19.34 4.13 -5.09
CA ASP A 181 -19.97 2.87 -5.46
C ASP A 181 -20.65 2.20 -4.26
N ARG A 182 -21.98 2.04 -4.33
CA ARG A 182 -22.79 1.42 -3.28
C ARG A 182 -22.31 0.01 -2.91
N ASN A 183 -21.95 -0.82 -3.88
CA ASN A 183 -21.55 -2.20 -3.62
C ASN A 183 -20.22 -2.24 -2.87
N LEU A 184 -19.27 -1.38 -3.23
CA LEU A 184 -18.00 -1.28 -2.52
C LEU A 184 -18.17 -0.72 -1.10
N ILE A 185 -19.09 0.23 -0.91
CA ILE A 185 -19.45 0.75 0.42
C ILE A 185 -20.08 -0.36 1.26
N CYS A 186 -21.09 -1.07 0.74
CA CYS A 186 -21.72 -2.19 1.43
C CYS A 186 -20.71 -3.28 1.79
N ALA A 187 -19.80 -3.66 0.89
CA ALA A 187 -18.77 -4.64 1.17
C ALA A 187 -17.83 -4.24 2.33
N ARG A 188 -17.55 -2.94 2.51
CA ARG A 188 -16.81 -2.43 3.68
C ARG A 188 -17.67 -2.51 4.95
N HIS A 189 -18.94 -2.14 4.88
CA HIS A 189 -19.86 -2.24 6.01
C HIS A 189 -20.05 -3.70 6.46
N ASP A 190 -20.22 -4.64 5.54
CA ASP A 190 -20.34 -6.07 5.84
C ASP A 190 -19.10 -6.59 6.58
N ALA A 191 -17.90 -6.19 6.12
CA ALA A 191 -16.65 -6.52 6.80
C ALA A 191 -16.57 -5.92 8.23
N ILE A 192 -17.01 -4.68 8.42
CA ILE A 192 -17.02 -4.01 9.73
C ILE A 192 -18.01 -4.70 10.68
N SER A 193 -19.23 -4.99 10.22
CA SER A 193 -20.25 -5.68 11.01
C SER A 193 -19.76 -7.04 11.49
N GLU A 194 -19.17 -7.83 10.60
CA GLU A 194 -18.63 -9.15 10.95
C GLU A 194 -17.50 -9.05 12.00
N ILE A 195 -16.56 -8.10 11.83
CA ILE A 195 -15.51 -7.88 12.83
C ILE A 195 -16.13 -7.46 14.17
N SER A 196 -17.11 -6.56 14.17
CA SER A 196 -17.80 -6.11 15.38
C SER A 196 -18.51 -7.25 16.11
N GLU A 197 -19.23 -8.09 15.37
CA GLU A 197 -19.91 -9.28 15.92
C GLU A 197 -18.92 -10.28 16.52
N SER A 198 -17.77 -10.47 15.87
CA SER A 198 -16.69 -11.34 16.38
C SER A 198 -15.99 -10.81 17.65
N MET A 199 -16.13 -9.51 17.95
CA MET A 199 -15.63 -8.90 19.20
C MET A 199 -16.65 -9.01 20.33
N GLY A 200 -17.95 -8.84 20.04
CA GLY A 200 -19.05 -8.86 21.02
C GLY A 200 -19.24 -10.21 21.73
N SER A 201 -18.85 -11.33 21.09
CA SER A 201 -18.93 -12.66 21.68
C SER A 201 -18.08 -12.86 22.96
N ARG A 202 -17.24 -11.88 23.35
CA ARG A 202 -16.44 -11.92 24.57
C ARG A 202 -17.14 -11.33 25.82
N GLN A 203 -18.27 -10.62 25.69
CA GLN A 203 -18.90 -9.91 26.81
C GLN A 203 -20.08 -10.63 27.48
N ASP A 204 -20.69 -11.63 26.83
CA ASP A 204 -21.90 -12.30 27.37
C ASP A 204 -21.61 -13.52 28.28
N SER A 205 -20.35 -13.88 28.54
CA SER A 205 -20.02 -15.03 29.41
C SER A 205 -20.02 -14.72 30.91
N VAL A 206 -20.47 -13.52 31.34
CA VAL A 206 -20.63 -13.17 32.76
C VAL A 206 -22.05 -12.71 33.03
N SER A 207 -23.06 -13.56 32.75
CA SER A 207 -24.39 -13.48 33.35
C SER A 207 -25.21 -14.75 33.08
N ILE A 208 -25.54 -15.45 34.17
CA ILE A 208 -26.61 -16.46 34.31
C ILE A 208 -26.24 -17.90 33.93
N ARG A 209 -26.00 -18.70 34.97
CA ARG A 209 -26.19 -20.16 34.97
C ARG A 209 -27.70 -20.46 34.88
N GLN A 210 -28.13 -21.28 33.94
CA GLN A 210 -28.95 -22.48 34.17
C GLN A 210 -29.37 -23.17 32.85
N ASP A 211 -29.26 -24.50 32.90
CA ASP A 211 -29.93 -25.53 32.10
C ASP A 211 -29.40 -25.99 30.73
N GLU A 212 -29.46 -27.31 30.61
CA GLU A 212 -28.87 -28.20 29.62
C GLU A 212 -29.56 -28.16 28.25
N GLY A 213 -28.78 -28.34 27.18
CA GLY A 213 -29.28 -28.55 25.83
C GLY A 213 -28.20 -28.34 24.77
N ASP A 214 -27.70 -29.45 24.24
CA ASP A 214 -26.68 -29.60 23.20
C ASP A 214 -26.69 -28.52 22.09
N GLY A 215 -25.63 -27.71 22.02
CA GLY A 215 -25.55 -26.59 21.07
C GLY A 215 -24.26 -25.74 21.17
N CYS A 216 -23.09 -26.34 21.38
CA CYS A 216 -21.86 -25.59 21.69
C CYS A 216 -20.93 -25.28 20.49
N CYS A 217 -21.20 -25.77 19.27
CA CYS A 217 -20.19 -25.71 18.20
C CYS A 217 -20.12 -24.38 17.41
N ALA A 218 -21.10 -23.47 17.53
CA ALA A 218 -21.13 -22.24 16.73
C ALA A 218 -20.44 -21.02 17.40
N ALA A 219 -20.31 -21.01 18.73
CA ALA A 219 -19.73 -19.90 19.48
C ALA A 219 -18.19 -19.88 19.45
N SER A 220 -17.54 -21.04 19.30
CA SER A 220 -16.06 -21.14 19.32
C SER A 220 -15.42 -20.50 18.08
N ALA A 221 -15.92 -20.79 16.88
CA ALA A 221 -15.33 -20.33 15.62
C ALA A 221 -15.43 -18.80 15.41
N ARG A 222 -16.43 -18.14 15.98
CA ARG A 222 -16.60 -16.67 15.87
C ARG A 222 -15.57 -15.88 16.70
N SER A 223 -14.99 -16.51 17.72
CA SER A 223 -13.99 -15.87 18.60
C SER A 223 -12.58 -15.82 17.99
N ASP A 224 -12.33 -16.62 16.95
CA ASP A 224 -11.01 -16.76 16.35
C ASP A 224 -10.69 -15.63 15.36
N LEU A 225 -11.68 -15.10 14.63
CA LEU A 225 -11.48 -14.01 13.66
C LEU A 225 -10.88 -12.76 14.31
N SER A 226 -11.54 -12.18 15.31
CA SER A 226 -11.06 -10.97 15.99
C SER A 226 -9.73 -11.20 16.68
N THR A 227 -9.53 -12.38 17.27
CA THR A 227 -8.30 -12.75 17.98
C THR A 227 -7.11 -12.86 17.02
N ILE A 228 -7.27 -13.57 15.89
CA ILE A 228 -6.23 -13.73 14.87
C ILE A 228 -5.90 -12.39 14.21
N LEU A 229 -6.92 -11.61 13.81
CA LEU A 229 -6.70 -10.29 13.22
C LEU A 229 -5.96 -9.36 14.18
N SER A 230 -6.36 -9.32 15.44
CA SER A 230 -5.71 -8.48 16.46
C SER A 230 -4.26 -8.89 16.70
N SER A 231 -3.99 -10.20 16.76
CA SER A 231 -2.64 -10.75 16.90
C SER A 231 -1.74 -10.36 15.72
N VAL A 232 -2.22 -10.58 14.49
CA VAL A 232 -1.48 -10.25 13.26
C VAL A 232 -1.21 -8.75 13.15
N LEU A 233 -2.22 -7.90 13.39
CA LEU A 233 -2.08 -6.45 13.29
C LEU A 233 -1.15 -5.89 14.37
N THR A 234 -1.21 -6.41 15.60
CA THR A 234 -0.30 -6.02 16.68
C THR A 234 1.14 -6.43 16.37
N MET A 235 1.33 -7.64 15.85
CA MET A 235 2.65 -8.13 15.44
C MET A 235 3.22 -7.25 14.33
N LEU A 236 2.44 -6.98 13.27
CA LEU A 236 2.87 -6.13 12.17
C LEU A 236 3.14 -4.69 12.61
N GLY A 237 2.37 -4.17 13.56
CA GLY A 237 2.56 -2.84 14.14
C GLY A 237 3.86 -2.69 14.94
N ARG A 238 4.37 -3.77 15.51
CA ARG A 238 5.67 -3.83 16.21
C ARG A 238 6.84 -4.16 15.29
N SER A 239 6.56 -4.69 14.10
CA SER A 239 7.57 -5.05 13.11
C SER A 239 8.05 -3.83 12.30
N LEU A 240 9.09 -4.01 11.50
CA LEU A 240 9.50 -3.00 10.51
C LEU A 240 8.34 -2.73 9.55
N ASP A 241 8.19 -1.47 9.10
CA ASP A 241 7.19 -1.08 8.11
C ASP A 241 7.35 -1.93 6.83
N SER A 242 6.55 -2.99 6.72
CA SER A 242 6.77 -4.03 5.71
C SER A 242 6.60 -3.49 4.30
N GLN A 243 5.74 -2.49 4.10
CA GLN A 243 5.59 -1.84 2.80
C GLN A 243 6.88 -1.14 2.39
N ARG A 244 7.48 -0.33 3.29
CA ARG A 244 8.78 0.32 3.02
C ARG A 244 9.91 -0.70 2.88
N GLY A 245 9.88 -1.73 3.71
CA GLY A 245 10.83 -2.85 3.69
C GLY A 245 10.84 -3.56 2.33
N ILE A 246 9.67 -3.96 1.83
CA ILE A 246 9.51 -4.58 0.50
C ILE A 246 10.05 -3.65 -0.59
N THR A 247 9.75 -2.35 -0.54
CA THR A 247 10.30 -1.38 -1.51
C THR A 247 11.84 -1.31 -1.45
N ARG A 248 12.45 -1.32 -0.26
CA ARG A 248 13.92 -1.33 -0.11
C ARG A 248 14.53 -2.62 -0.65
N ILE A 249 13.90 -3.76 -0.38
CA ILE A 249 14.33 -5.07 -0.90
C ILE A 249 14.28 -5.07 -2.43
N PHE A 250 13.18 -4.59 -3.01
CA PHE A 250 12.99 -4.47 -4.45
C PHE A 250 14.09 -3.62 -5.12
N HIS A 251 14.49 -2.52 -4.49
CA HIS A 251 15.60 -1.70 -4.98
C HIS A 251 17.00 -2.21 -4.62
N CYS A 252 17.11 -3.36 -3.95
CA CYS A 252 18.38 -3.90 -3.45
C CYS A 252 19.11 -2.92 -2.50
N LYS A 253 18.35 -2.18 -1.70
CA LYS A 253 18.84 -1.20 -0.72
C LYS A 253 18.55 -1.60 0.74
N ALA A 254 17.93 -2.76 0.94
CA ALA A 254 17.69 -3.31 2.27
C ALA A 254 18.98 -3.96 2.83
N THR A 255 19.18 -3.87 4.14
CA THR A 255 20.20 -4.71 4.81
C THR A 255 19.73 -6.16 4.91
N ALA A 256 20.64 -7.11 5.18
CA ALA A 256 20.28 -8.51 5.39
C ALA A 256 19.25 -8.67 6.54
N LYS A 257 19.46 -7.95 7.65
CA LYS A 257 18.51 -7.87 8.76
C LYS A 257 17.14 -7.35 8.36
N GLU A 258 17.09 -6.25 7.58
CA GLU A 258 15.83 -5.70 7.08
C GLU A 258 15.11 -6.72 6.18
N PHE A 259 15.85 -7.38 5.29
CA PHE A 259 15.32 -8.41 4.41
C PHE A 259 14.67 -9.55 5.21
N VAL A 260 15.43 -10.18 6.11
CA VAL A 260 14.95 -11.29 6.94
C VAL A 260 13.75 -10.87 7.78
N GLY A 261 13.82 -9.70 8.43
CA GLY A 261 12.74 -9.19 9.26
C GLY A 261 11.43 -8.98 8.50
N VAL A 262 11.49 -8.40 7.30
CA VAL A 262 10.30 -8.13 6.47
C VAL A 262 9.70 -9.42 5.94
N ILE A 263 10.51 -10.33 5.39
CA ILE A 263 10.02 -11.60 4.84
C ILE A 263 9.46 -12.49 5.96
N GLN A 264 10.09 -12.49 7.14
CA GLN A 264 9.58 -13.19 8.31
C GLN A 264 8.23 -12.62 8.79
N ALA A 265 8.06 -11.29 8.80
CA ALA A 265 6.80 -10.66 9.18
C ALA A 265 5.67 -11.07 8.22
N VAL A 266 5.93 -11.08 6.90
CA VAL A 266 4.98 -11.53 5.87
C VAL A 266 4.63 -13.02 6.08
N LEU A 267 5.64 -13.87 6.29
CA LEU A 267 5.43 -15.30 6.50
C LEU A 267 4.59 -15.58 7.76
N THR A 268 4.93 -14.95 8.87
CA THR A 268 4.22 -15.14 10.15
C THR A 268 2.78 -14.64 10.03
N ALA A 269 2.56 -13.42 9.51
CA ALA A 269 1.22 -12.89 9.31
C ALA A 269 0.38 -13.80 8.39
N GLY A 270 0.94 -14.22 7.26
CA GLY A 270 0.22 -15.06 6.32
C GLY A 270 -0.09 -16.46 6.86
N LYS A 271 0.80 -17.07 7.66
CA LYS A 271 0.53 -18.35 8.35
C LYS A 271 -0.61 -18.24 9.35
N GLU A 272 -0.63 -17.19 10.16
CA GLU A 272 -1.72 -16.94 11.12
C GLU A 272 -3.05 -16.70 10.40
N LEU A 273 -3.05 -15.86 9.35
CA LEU A 273 -4.23 -15.61 8.53
C LEU A 273 -4.74 -16.87 7.82
N ARG A 274 -3.84 -17.80 7.45
CA ARG A 274 -4.23 -19.06 6.78
C ARG A 274 -5.09 -19.96 7.66
N LYS A 275 -4.99 -19.84 8.99
CA LYS A 275 -5.84 -20.60 9.93
C LYS A 275 -7.33 -20.32 9.69
N LEU A 276 -7.66 -19.08 9.32
CA LEU A 276 -9.03 -18.65 8.98
C LEU A 276 -9.52 -19.17 7.61
N VAL A 277 -8.64 -19.76 6.79
CA VAL A 277 -8.96 -20.24 5.43
C VAL A 277 -8.98 -21.78 5.37
N LEU A 278 -8.13 -22.47 6.14
CA LEU A 278 -8.05 -23.93 6.13
C LEU A 278 -9.23 -24.62 6.83
N GLU A 279 -9.89 -23.94 7.76
CA GLU A 279 -11.13 -24.43 8.37
C GLU A 279 -12.29 -24.58 7.34
N ASP A 280 -12.20 -23.94 6.17
CA ASP A 280 -13.19 -24.07 5.10
C ASP A 280 -13.01 -25.34 4.24
N THR A 281 -11.85 -26.03 4.32
CA THR A 281 -11.52 -27.16 3.40
C THR A 281 -11.80 -28.55 3.96
N ASP A 282 -11.98 -28.69 5.27
CA ASP A 282 -12.31 -29.97 5.91
C ASP A 282 -13.82 -30.25 5.85
N ASN A 283 -14.28 -30.71 4.69
CA ASN A 283 -15.39 -31.64 4.45
C ASN A 283 -16.63 -31.61 5.40
N VAL A 284 -17.07 -30.43 5.83
CA VAL A 284 -18.33 -30.23 6.56
C VAL A 284 -19.12 -29.12 5.87
N SER A 285 -20.43 -29.30 5.82
CA SER A 285 -21.43 -28.45 5.20
C SER A 285 -21.11 -26.94 5.22
N SER A 286 -21.53 -26.24 4.16
CA SER A 286 -21.40 -24.81 3.87
C SER A 286 -21.97 -23.83 4.93
N GLN A 287 -22.25 -24.30 6.15
CA GLN A 287 -22.77 -23.54 7.29
C GLN A 287 -21.67 -23.04 8.25
N HIS A 288 -20.43 -23.53 8.17
CA HIS A 288 -19.33 -23.16 9.07
C HIS A 288 -18.18 -22.42 8.36
N ARG A 289 -18.47 -21.32 7.66
CA ARG A 289 -17.39 -20.44 7.18
C ARG A 289 -16.90 -19.55 8.33
N THR A 290 -15.61 -19.61 8.64
CA THR A 290 -14.98 -18.75 9.67
C THR A 290 -15.00 -17.27 9.26
N VAL A 291 -15.07 -16.99 7.94
CA VAL A 291 -15.18 -15.63 7.38
C VAL A 291 -16.29 -15.54 6.33
N HIS A 292 -17.35 -14.79 6.63
CA HIS A 292 -18.53 -14.58 5.81
C HIS A 292 -18.34 -13.46 4.78
N SER A 293 -17.77 -12.31 5.17
CA SER A 293 -17.56 -11.14 4.30
C SER A 293 -16.70 -11.51 3.10
N SER A 294 -17.23 -11.25 1.90
CA SER A 294 -16.52 -11.48 0.64
C SER A 294 -15.23 -10.65 0.56
N LEU A 295 -15.25 -9.43 1.11
CA LEU A 295 -14.10 -8.55 1.16
C LEU A 295 -13.01 -9.11 2.06
N LEU A 296 -13.35 -9.48 3.31
CA LEU A 296 -12.38 -10.05 4.24
C LEU A 296 -11.80 -11.36 3.70
N ARG A 297 -12.64 -12.26 3.20
CA ARG A 297 -12.18 -13.54 2.62
C ARG A 297 -11.18 -13.31 1.49
N ARG A 298 -11.48 -12.39 0.56
CA ARG A 298 -10.58 -12.07 -0.54
C ARG A 298 -9.24 -11.52 -0.04
N LEU A 299 -9.26 -10.59 0.92
CA LEU A 299 -8.04 -9.99 1.46
C LEU A 299 -7.19 -11.02 2.22
N ILE A 300 -7.82 -11.81 3.11
CA ILE A 300 -7.17 -12.87 3.89
C ILE A 300 -6.57 -13.93 2.95
N SER A 301 -7.33 -14.39 1.96
CA SER A 301 -6.86 -15.39 0.98
C SER A 301 -5.68 -14.87 0.15
N THR A 302 -5.69 -13.59 -0.21
CA THR A 302 -4.59 -12.96 -0.95
C THR A 302 -3.33 -12.89 -0.08
N ALA A 303 -3.46 -12.41 1.16
CA ALA A 303 -2.35 -12.28 2.10
C ALA A 303 -1.78 -13.62 2.59
N SER A 304 -2.60 -14.68 2.60
CA SER A 304 -2.21 -16.03 3.04
C SER A 304 -2.03 -17.02 1.88
N SER A 305 -1.91 -16.53 0.64
CA SER A 305 -1.79 -17.38 -0.54
C SER A 305 -0.58 -18.32 -0.48
N SER A 306 -0.73 -19.53 -1.00
CA SER A 306 0.32 -20.56 -0.98
C SER A 306 1.59 -20.10 -1.68
N ALA A 307 1.48 -19.35 -2.78
CA ALA A 307 2.62 -18.80 -3.52
C ALA A 307 3.43 -17.81 -2.69
N VAL A 308 2.77 -16.86 -1.99
CA VAL A 308 3.44 -15.89 -1.12
C VAL A 308 4.17 -16.60 0.03
N LEU A 309 3.51 -17.56 0.68
CA LEU A 309 4.10 -18.31 1.79
C LEU A 309 5.26 -19.19 1.33
N ALA A 310 5.13 -19.91 0.22
CA ALA A 310 6.18 -20.77 -0.31
C ALA A 310 7.43 -19.97 -0.70
N ASN A 311 7.24 -18.82 -1.36
CA ASN A 311 8.35 -17.92 -1.70
C ASN A 311 9.03 -17.35 -0.45
N ALA A 312 8.27 -16.92 0.55
CA ALA A 312 8.84 -16.42 1.80
C ALA A 312 9.64 -17.51 2.55
N VAL A 313 9.13 -18.76 2.59
CA VAL A 313 9.87 -19.89 3.15
C VAL A 313 11.16 -20.16 2.38
N LYS A 314 11.09 -20.21 1.05
CA LYS A 314 12.26 -20.44 0.18
C LYS A 314 13.35 -19.39 0.42
N LEU A 315 12.98 -18.11 0.45
CA LEU A 315 13.91 -17.01 0.68
C LEU A 315 14.57 -17.09 2.06
N LEU A 316 13.80 -17.43 3.10
CA LEU A 316 14.34 -17.55 4.46
C LEU A 316 15.17 -18.82 4.66
N SER A 317 14.87 -19.92 3.96
CA SER A 317 15.60 -21.19 4.13
C SER A 317 17.05 -21.13 3.63
N CYS A 318 17.38 -20.16 2.79
CA CYS A 318 18.73 -19.97 2.26
C CYS A 318 19.58 -19.01 3.12
N LEU A 319 19.01 -18.43 4.19
CA LEU A 319 19.65 -17.36 4.95
C LEU A 319 19.83 -17.73 6.43
N ASP A 320 21.01 -17.47 6.96
CA ASP A 320 21.30 -17.53 8.39
C ASP A 320 20.81 -16.24 9.07
N LYS A 321 19.91 -16.41 10.04
CA LYS A 321 19.27 -15.29 10.75
C LYS A 321 20.26 -14.55 11.66
N ASP A 322 21.13 -15.27 12.34
CA ASP A 322 22.06 -14.67 13.30
C ASP A 322 23.15 -13.89 12.56
N ALA A 323 23.65 -14.43 11.44
CA ALA A 323 24.54 -13.73 10.53
C ALA A 323 23.88 -12.48 9.95
N ALA A 324 22.62 -12.56 9.52
CA ALA A 324 21.85 -11.41 9.04
C ALA A 324 21.70 -10.32 10.11
N ASP A 325 21.42 -10.70 11.36
CA ASP A 325 21.27 -9.78 12.50
C ASP A 325 22.59 -9.09 12.88
N GLN A 326 23.72 -9.77 12.70
CA GLN A 326 25.07 -9.24 12.92
C GLN A 326 25.63 -8.47 11.72
N GLY A 327 25.00 -8.58 10.54
CA GLY A 327 25.51 -8.01 9.30
C GLY A 327 26.70 -8.77 8.70
N ASP A 328 26.89 -10.03 9.10
CA ASP A 328 27.93 -10.92 8.59
C ASP A 328 27.51 -11.47 7.21
N MET A 329 28.00 -10.82 6.16
CA MET A 329 27.70 -11.23 4.78
C MET A 329 28.44 -12.50 4.35
N ILE A 330 29.49 -12.92 5.06
CA ILE A 330 30.29 -14.10 4.69
C ILE A 330 29.52 -15.37 5.06
N ASN A 331 28.91 -15.38 6.24
CA ASN A 331 28.15 -16.52 6.76
C ASN A 331 26.64 -16.40 6.53
N LEU A 332 26.20 -15.43 5.72
CA LEU A 332 24.78 -15.16 5.52
C LEU A 332 24.04 -16.29 4.81
N PHE A 333 24.69 -16.97 3.86
CA PHE A 333 24.04 -18.00 3.07
C PHE A 333 24.28 -19.38 3.67
N ILE A 334 23.19 -20.13 3.88
CA ILE A 334 23.26 -21.50 4.36
C ILE A 334 23.71 -22.37 3.18
N SER A 335 24.97 -22.82 3.22
CA SER A 335 25.52 -23.76 2.26
C SER A 335 24.93 -25.15 2.49
N SER A 336 23.79 -25.44 1.86
CA SER A 336 23.42 -26.82 1.59
C SER A 336 24.10 -27.27 0.30
N VAL A 337 24.75 -28.42 0.33
CA VAL A 337 25.61 -28.99 -0.74
C VAL A 337 24.87 -29.09 -2.10
N ASP A 338 23.54 -29.03 -2.10
CA ASP A 338 22.69 -29.19 -3.29
C ASP A 338 22.16 -27.88 -3.92
N GLN A 339 22.48 -26.68 -3.38
CA GLN A 339 21.83 -25.43 -3.82
C GLN A 339 22.67 -24.53 -4.74
N PHE A 340 23.98 -24.74 -4.84
CA PHE A 340 24.86 -23.93 -5.69
C PHE A 340 25.77 -24.84 -6.52
N PRO A 341 25.46 -25.12 -7.80
CA PRO A 341 26.40 -25.78 -8.69
C PRO A 341 27.62 -24.87 -8.94
N GLU A 342 28.82 -25.49 -8.95
CA GLU A 342 30.11 -24.86 -9.23
C GLU A 342 30.14 -24.06 -10.56
#